data_AF-A0A0W8DRC7-F1
#
_entry.id   AF-A0A0W8DRC7-F1
#
_cell.length_a   1.000
_cell.length_b   1.000
_cell.length_c   1.000
_cell.angle_alpha   90.00
_cell.angle_beta   90.00
_cell.angle_gamma   90.00
#
_symmetry.space_group_name_H-M   'P 1'
#
loop_
_entity.id
_entity.type
_entity.pdbx_description
1 polymer ?
#
loop_
_entity_poly.entity_id
_entity_poly.type
_entity_poly.pdbx_seq_one_letter_code
_entity_poly.pdbx_strand_id
1 'polypeptide(L)'
;MLDALIAAAHAKLRPASNSKLKALRFATKHNWVDRIHHYVVSFASTNPAWRLHSLHVPYTSRDTQSLGICSNSAVAKRSPLRPRFCNHPGILKYTHPLNSSLPTVPVWEHIDLRYELLKRQYPTLELEVILLSSQRLSSTSGVLSSTFYNYEALEITALTRGKRCINDSKSSLNTTLCTTVFIDDYRYERDTVRTNLVEWYGVISMLRGGAQGYVWIRLVLLMYGAYTAAGQLAGVQAGTSSRFKSTMSIVCKIPFEVIVYSSLLPVSGYVIAQFLDSSFMDIFLDSYWAAVGGTIKINLLTFLRSTAVQMRNVWILALLVTLTVFAVRKTRDYWGEGLPAIRGLVISFTSTLTVFGPYKETTLRNTDIINLFLIADEGQNLDIIQSNLVGKYNISSYFFDDSAVMLLFCIGVVIGLASIIKILNASPQFKVDRSEKSFGKASYNSTECRSVIQLMNIAMMTDPWNFFWLRALGVQLYLYKTRSGLDNSFDFYAVILPFAKNEIEERTGLSSIDLQLLDSASSRDVPMSVLLQSG
;
A
#
# COMPACT_ATOMS: atom_id res chain seq x y z
N MET A 1 30.74 -24.45 10.50
CA MET A 1 30.58 -23.35 9.52
C MET A 1 31.12 -22.02 10.03
N LEU A 2 30.64 -21.47 11.15
CA LEU A 2 31.11 -20.18 11.69
C LEU A 2 32.61 -20.18 12.02
N ASP A 3 33.12 -21.28 12.56
CA ASP A 3 34.54 -21.46 12.85
C ASP A 3 35.45 -21.23 11.61
N ALA A 4 35.12 -21.93 10.51
CA ALA A 4 35.82 -21.82 9.24
C ALA A 4 35.71 -20.41 8.63
N LEU A 5 34.56 -19.74 8.80
CA LEU A 5 34.38 -18.35 8.36
C LEU A 5 35.33 -17.40 9.08
N ILE A 6 35.43 -17.51 10.41
CA ILE A 6 36.32 -16.67 11.23
C ILE A 6 37.78 -16.91 10.85
N ALA A 7 38.19 -18.18 10.73
CA ALA A 7 39.53 -18.55 10.31
C ALA A 7 39.88 -17.98 8.92
N ALA A 8 38.99 -18.13 7.94
CA ALA A 8 39.18 -17.60 6.59
C ALA A 8 39.21 -16.06 6.55
N ALA A 9 38.36 -15.40 7.33
CA ALA A 9 38.32 -13.94 7.44
C ALA A 9 39.63 -13.39 8.01
N HIS A 10 40.13 -13.98 9.09
CA HIS A 10 41.42 -13.61 9.68
C HIS A 10 42.58 -13.86 8.71
N ALA A 11 42.62 -15.02 8.04
CA ALA A 11 43.68 -15.34 7.08
C ALA A 11 43.72 -14.36 5.89
N LYS A 12 42.54 -13.94 5.40
CA LYS A 12 42.42 -13.09 4.20
C LYS A 12 42.57 -11.60 4.50
N LEU A 13 42.07 -11.12 5.65
CA LEU A 13 42.00 -9.70 5.98
C LEU A 13 43.14 -9.22 6.90
N ARG A 14 43.86 -10.17 7.51
CA ARG A 14 45.05 -9.91 8.33
C ARG A 14 46.26 -10.70 7.81
N PRO A 15 46.74 -10.42 6.58
CA PRO A 15 47.94 -11.09 6.06
C PRO A 15 49.15 -10.77 6.95
N ALA A 16 50.07 -11.74 7.07
CA ALA A 16 51.23 -11.66 7.98
C ALA A 16 52.24 -10.55 7.66
N SER A 17 52.14 -9.88 6.50
CA SER A 17 52.96 -8.74 6.13
C SER A 17 52.22 -7.41 6.36
N ASN A 18 52.96 -6.40 6.82
CA ASN A 18 52.52 -5.04 7.23
C ASN A 18 51.78 -4.19 6.17
N SER A 19 51.15 -4.79 5.16
CA SER A 19 50.34 -4.08 4.17
C SER A 19 48.89 -3.95 4.64
N LYS A 20 48.43 -2.69 4.75
CA LYS A 20 47.07 -2.16 4.97
C LYS A 20 45.99 -3.20 5.32
N LEU A 21 45.36 -3.07 6.51
CA LEU A 21 44.13 -3.79 6.85
C LEU A 21 43.11 -3.61 5.71
N LYS A 22 42.67 -4.72 5.14
CA LYS A 22 41.62 -4.75 4.12
C LYS A 22 40.30 -5.04 4.80
N ALA A 23 39.27 -4.26 4.51
CA ALA A 23 37.89 -4.65 4.81
C ALA A 23 37.35 -5.37 3.58
N LEU A 24 36.58 -6.46 3.77
CA LEU A 24 35.91 -7.09 2.63
C LEU A 24 34.53 -6.46 2.48
N ARG A 25 34.29 -5.82 1.34
CA ARG A 25 32.99 -5.23 0.99
C ARG A 25 32.39 -5.98 -0.18
N PHE A 26 31.13 -6.37 -0.03
CA PHE A 26 30.43 -7.09 -1.09
C PHE A 26 28.93 -6.77 -1.05
N ALA A 27 28.27 -6.81 -2.19
CA ALA A 27 26.82 -6.74 -2.29
C ALA A 27 26.27 -8.10 -2.71
N THR A 28 25.12 -8.45 -2.14
CA THR A 28 24.36 -9.63 -2.53
C THR A 28 23.01 -9.20 -3.08
N LYS A 29 22.66 -9.71 -4.27
CA LYS A 29 21.31 -9.66 -4.81
C LYS A 29 20.61 -10.95 -4.42
N HIS A 30 19.50 -10.85 -3.69
CA HIS A 30 18.72 -12.01 -3.25
C HIS A 30 17.30 -11.92 -3.79
N ASN A 31 16.70 -13.07 -4.09
CA ASN A 31 15.25 -13.13 -4.30
C ASN A 31 14.61 -13.02 -2.92
N TRP A 32 13.69 -12.08 -2.71
CA TRP A 32 13.05 -11.90 -1.39
C TRP A 32 11.56 -12.22 -1.47
N VAL A 33 11.22 -13.48 -1.18
CA VAL A 33 9.84 -13.94 -1.00
C VAL A 33 9.64 -14.22 0.49
N ASP A 34 8.66 -13.57 1.11
CA ASP A 34 8.37 -13.73 2.55
C ASP A 34 6.87 -13.58 2.84
N ARG A 35 6.12 -12.96 1.93
CA ARG A 35 4.70 -12.63 2.08
C ARG A 35 3.86 -13.26 0.98
N ILE A 36 2.57 -13.45 1.23
CA ILE A 36 1.65 -14.05 0.26
C ILE A 36 1.68 -13.30 -1.07
N HIS A 37 1.66 -11.96 -1.06
CA HIS A 37 1.69 -11.20 -2.33
C HIS A 37 3.00 -11.39 -3.10
N HIS A 38 4.16 -11.49 -2.44
CA HIS A 38 5.43 -11.81 -3.14
C HIS A 38 5.33 -13.18 -3.83
N TYR A 39 4.74 -14.17 -3.16
CA TYR A 39 4.57 -15.50 -3.72
C TYR A 39 3.59 -15.51 -4.89
N VAL A 40 2.42 -14.89 -4.71
CA VAL A 40 1.37 -14.82 -5.72
C VAL A 40 1.85 -14.09 -6.97
N VAL A 41 2.68 -13.06 -6.83
CA VAL A 41 3.19 -12.28 -7.97
C VAL A 41 4.47 -12.88 -8.56
N SER A 42 5.10 -13.84 -7.87
CA SER A 42 6.38 -14.42 -8.30
C SER A 42 6.39 -15.05 -9.70
N PHE A 43 5.22 -15.43 -10.24
CA PHE A 43 5.08 -15.92 -11.61
C PHE A 43 5.23 -14.82 -12.67
N ALA A 44 4.91 -13.57 -12.33
CA ALA A 44 4.91 -12.43 -13.24
C ALA A 44 6.11 -11.50 -13.01
N SER A 45 6.55 -11.34 -11.76
CA SER A 45 7.67 -10.47 -11.41
C SER A 45 8.52 -11.09 -10.29
N THR A 46 9.83 -10.90 -10.38
CA THR A 46 10.75 -11.24 -9.29
C THR A 46 10.96 -10.01 -8.40
N ASN A 47 11.08 -10.20 -7.09
CA ASN A 47 11.38 -9.14 -6.12
C ASN A 47 12.85 -9.21 -5.68
N PRO A 48 13.80 -8.70 -6.49
CA PRO A 48 15.20 -8.71 -6.12
C PRO A 48 15.47 -7.65 -5.06
N ALA A 49 15.97 -8.07 -3.92
CA ALA A 49 16.45 -7.16 -2.89
C ALA A 49 17.98 -7.13 -2.88
N TRP A 50 18.53 -5.94 -2.64
CA TRP A 50 19.96 -5.72 -2.51
C TRP A 50 20.32 -5.56 -1.04
N ARG A 51 21.36 -6.28 -0.62
CA ARG A 51 22.00 -6.09 0.69
C ARG A 51 23.46 -5.82 0.46
N LEU A 52 23.96 -4.80 1.12
CA LEU A 52 25.37 -4.49 1.19
C LEU A 52 25.94 -5.11 2.45
N HIS A 53 27.09 -5.73 2.34
CA HIS A 53 27.80 -6.32 3.47
C HIS A 53 29.19 -5.74 3.58
N SER A 54 29.64 -5.54 4.82
CA SER A 54 31.03 -5.23 5.11
C SER A 54 31.52 -6.13 6.24
N LEU A 55 32.61 -6.84 5.97
CA LEU A 55 33.28 -7.70 6.93
C LEU A 55 34.57 -7.02 7.37
N HIS A 56 34.69 -6.84 8.68
CA HIS A 56 35.80 -6.16 9.32
C HIS A 56 36.40 -7.03 10.42
N VAL A 57 37.72 -7.06 10.48
CA VAL A 57 38.47 -7.75 11.53
C VAL A 57 39.15 -6.67 12.38
N PRO A 58 38.62 -6.33 13.57
CA PRO A 58 39.20 -5.32 14.42
C PRO A 58 40.62 -5.69 14.86
N TYR A 59 41.45 -4.67 15.05
CA TYR A 59 42.78 -4.85 15.62
C TYR A 59 42.71 -4.77 17.15
N THR A 60 43.08 -5.87 17.80
CA THR A 60 43.25 -5.91 19.27
C THR A 60 44.60 -5.29 19.62
N SER A 61 44.59 -4.09 20.21
CA SER A 61 45.80 -3.50 20.78
C SER A 61 46.22 -4.28 22.03
N ARG A 62 47.52 -4.61 22.14
CA ARG A 62 48.06 -5.30 23.31
C ARG A 62 48.06 -4.40 24.55
N ASP A 63 48.15 -3.08 24.37
CA ASP A 63 48.33 -2.12 25.45
C ASP A 63 47.01 -1.65 26.08
N THR A 64 45.98 -1.41 25.26
CA THR A 64 44.68 -0.88 25.74
C THR A 64 43.62 -1.95 25.93
N GLN A 65 43.86 -3.19 25.46
CA GLN A 65 42.90 -4.30 25.44
C GLN A 65 41.54 -4.01 24.77
N SER A 66 41.38 -2.84 24.14
CA SER A 66 40.20 -2.40 23.42
C SER A 66 40.28 -2.76 21.93
N LEU A 67 39.15 -3.03 21.27
CA LEU A 67 39.09 -3.28 19.82
C LEU A 67 39.17 -1.97 19.01
N GLY A 68 38.89 -0.82 19.63
CA GLY A 68 39.14 0.51 19.04
C GLY A 68 38.36 0.78 17.74
N ILE A 69 37.20 0.12 17.58
CA ILE A 69 36.46 -0.09 16.32
C ILE A 69 36.12 1.22 15.58
N CYS A 70 35.66 2.23 16.32
CA CYS A 70 35.27 3.54 15.76
C CYS A 70 36.15 4.69 16.29
N SER A 71 37.33 4.40 16.87
CA SER A 71 38.16 5.43 17.54
C SER A 71 38.77 6.43 16.55
N ASN A 72 38.72 7.73 16.88
CA ASN A 72 39.28 8.81 16.05
C ASN A 72 40.83 8.88 16.10
N SER A 73 41.46 8.14 17.01
CA SER A 73 42.93 8.11 17.18
C SER A 73 43.68 7.51 15.97
N ALA A 74 42.95 6.90 15.03
CA ALA A 74 43.48 6.33 13.79
C ALA A 74 43.66 7.35 12.64
N VAL A 75 43.23 8.62 12.80
CA VAL A 75 43.31 9.65 11.75
C VAL A 75 44.77 10.08 11.46
N ALA A 76 45.69 9.88 12.40
CA ALA A 76 47.06 10.41 12.28
C ALA A 76 48.08 9.48 11.59
N LYS A 77 47.81 8.18 11.38
CA LYS A 77 48.75 7.25 10.72
C LYS A 77 48.00 6.20 9.89
N ARG A 78 48.06 6.32 8.55
CA ARG A 78 47.62 5.31 7.54
C ARG A 78 46.53 4.37 8.05
N SER A 79 45.32 4.90 8.19
CA SER A 79 44.23 4.32 8.95
C SER A 79 43.75 2.96 8.40
N PRO A 80 43.40 1.99 9.28
CA PRO A 80 42.57 0.86 8.88
C PRO A 80 41.21 1.36 8.37
N LEU A 81 40.63 0.69 7.36
CA LEU A 81 39.29 1.03 6.84
C LEU A 81 38.25 0.96 7.99
N ARG A 82 37.73 2.12 8.41
CA ARG A 82 36.68 2.25 9.44
C ARG A 82 35.39 1.53 8.98
N PRO A 83 34.72 0.76 9.86
CA PRO A 83 33.42 0.16 9.53
C PRO A 83 32.39 1.22 9.15
N ARG A 84 31.51 0.91 8.18
CA ARG A 84 30.50 1.88 7.70
C ARG A 84 29.60 2.39 8.81
N PHE A 85 29.15 1.49 9.70
CA PHE A 85 28.26 1.82 10.81
C PHE A 85 28.79 2.93 11.73
N CYS A 86 30.11 3.12 11.80
CA CYS A 86 30.72 4.17 12.62
C CYS A 86 30.49 5.59 12.07
N ASN A 87 30.10 5.75 10.80
CA ASN A 87 29.84 7.04 10.16
C ASN A 87 28.34 7.36 10.04
N HIS A 88 27.45 6.50 10.55
CA HIS A 88 26.01 6.73 10.43
C HIS A 88 25.53 7.82 11.40
N PRO A 89 24.61 8.69 10.96
CA PRO A 89 24.01 9.68 11.83
C PRO A 89 23.04 9.03 12.84
N GLY A 90 23.15 9.47 14.09
CA GLY A 90 22.48 8.86 15.23
C GLY A 90 23.26 7.63 15.68
N ILE A 91 23.97 7.73 16.79
CA ILE A 91 24.74 6.63 17.34
C ILE A 91 23.76 5.64 18.00
N LEU A 92 23.79 4.37 17.59
CA LEU A 92 23.04 3.30 18.24
C LEU A 92 23.49 3.14 19.68
N LYS A 93 22.58 3.35 20.62
CA LYS A 93 22.82 3.22 22.06
C LYS A 93 22.11 2.00 22.61
N TYR A 94 22.80 1.22 23.41
CA TYR A 94 22.30 0.00 24.03
C TYR A 94 22.39 0.13 25.55
N THR A 95 21.55 -0.62 26.27
CA THR A 95 21.66 -0.78 27.71
C THR A 95 23.02 -1.36 28.06
N HIS A 96 23.64 -0.85 29.11
CA HIS A 96 24.99 -1.25 29.49
C HIS A 96 25.03 -2.75 29.83
N PRO A 97 25.98 -3.54 29.28
CA PRO A 97 25.97 -5.00 29.39
C PRO A 97 26.23 -5.51 30.83
N LEU A 98 26.97 -4.75 31.64
CA LEU A 98 27.24 -5.09 33.04
C LEU A 98 26.08 -4.82 34.00
N ASN A 99 25.32 -3.75 33.79
CA ASN A 99 24.31 -3.28 34.74
C ASN A 99 23.32 -2.36 34.03
N SER A 100 22.03 -2.69 34.08
CA SER A 100 20.96 -1.92 33.44
C SER A 100 20.76 -0.51 34.00
N SER A 101 21.28 -0.22 35.19
CA SER A 101 21.22 1.11 35.81
C SER A 101 22.31 2.09 35.33
N LEU A 102 23.33 1.61 34.61
CA LEU A 102 24.36 2.45 34.03
C LEU A 102 23.87 3.15 32.74
N PRO A 103 24.49 4.28 32.36
CA PRO A 103 24.10 5.01 31.16
C PRO A 103 24.21 4.15 29.90
N THR A 104 23.36 4.43 28.92
CA THR A 104 23.37 3.73 27.64
C THR A 104 24.66 4.01 26.88
N VAL A 105 25.24 2.96 26.32
CA VAL A 105 26.54 2.98 25.64
C VAL A 105 26.37 2.81 24.14
N PRO A 106 27.20 3.45 23.31
CA PRO A 106 27.17 3.27 21.87
C PRO A 106 27.61 1.85 21.45
N VAL A 107 27.23 1.39 20.25
CA VAL A 107 27.48 -0.01 19.80
C VAL A 107 28.93 -0.44 19.91
N TRP A 108 29.87 0.42 19.50
CA TRP A 108 31.29 0.05 19.54
C TRP A 108 31.79 -0.15 20.96
N GLU A 109 31.37 0.71 21.91
CA GLU A 109 31.68 0.55 23.33
C GLU A 109 30.97 -0.67 23.91
N HIS A 110 29.73 -0.96 23.48
CA HIS A 110 29.03 -2.16 23.88
C HIS A 110 29.77 -3.44 23.42
N ILE A 111 30.30 -3.45 22.18
CA ILE A 111 31.12 -4.55 21.66
C ILE A 111 32.43 -4.66 22.45
N ASP A 112 33.10 -3.54 22.73
CA ASP A 112 34.34 -3.51 23.53
C ASP A 112 34.10 -4.06 24.94
N LEU A 113 33.07 -3.60 25.64
CA LEU A 113 32.71 -4.07 26.99
C LEU A 113 32.38 -5.56 27.01
N ARG A 114 31.67 -6.07 25.98
CA ARG A 114 31.38 -7.51 25.84
C ARG A 114 32.65 -8.31 25.57
N TYR A 115 33.56 -7.80 24.76
CA TYR A 115 34.86 -8.43 24.52
C TYR A 115 35.70 -8.51 25.80
N GLU A 116 35.76 -7.43 26.58
CA GLU A 116 36.45 -7.41 27.87
C GLU A 116 35.85 -8.41 28.86
N LEU A 117 34.52 -8.51 28.90
CA LEU A 117 33.81 -9.50 29.72
C LEU A 117 34.20 -10.94 29.36
N LEU A 118 34.18 -11.28 28.07
CA LEU A 118 34.57 -12.61 27.60
C LEU A 118 36.04 -12.92 27.90
N LYS A 119 36.91 -11.91 27.82
CA LYS A 119 38.33 -12.05 28.14
C LYS A 119 38.56 -12.29 29.63
N ARG A 120 37.81 -11.60 30.51
CA ARG A 120 37.84 -11.83 31.96
C ARG A 120 37.28 -13.19 32.33
N GLN A 121 36.24 -13.65 31.65
CA GLN A 121 35.64 -14.97 31.88
C GLN A 121 36.57 -16.11 31.42
N TYR A 122 37.32 -15.91 30.33
CA TYR A 122 38.20 -16.93 29.75
C TYR A 122 39.63 -16.40 29.49
N PRO A 123 40.44 -16.17 30.54
CA PRO A 123 41.77 -15.56 30.38
C PRO A 123 42.79 -16.45 29.65
N THR A 124 42.58 -17.77 29.65
CA THR A 124 43.48 -18.74 28.99
C THR A 124 43.24 -18.88 27.49
N LEU A 125 42.19 -18.25 26.95
CA LEU A 125 41.79 -18.38 25.56
C LEU A 125 42.21 -17.14 24.76
N GLU A 126 42.67 -17.36 23.53
CA GLU A 126 42.89 -16.28 22.58
C GLU A 126 41.54 -15.95 21.91
N LEU A 127 41.13 -14.68 22.00
CA LEU A 127 39.85 -14.22 21.46
C LEU A 127 40.05 -13.57 20.09
N GLU A 128 39.44 -14.15 19.07
CA GLU A 128 39.33 -13.61 17.73
C GLU A 128 37.94 -12.98 17.54
N VAL A 129 37.86 -11.81 16.92
CA VAL A 129 36.60 -11.08 16.71
C VAL A 129 36.47 -10.74 15.23
N ILE A 130 35.30 -10.97 14.67
CA ILE A 130 34.91 -10.46 13.36
C ILE A 130 33.59 -9.68 13.48
N LEU A 131 33.51 -8.61 12.72
CA LEU A 131 32.33 -7.75 12.63
C LEU A 131 31.77 -7.84 11.22
N LEU A 132 30.54 -8.32 11.11
CA LEU A 132 29.79 -8.33 9.86
C LEU A 132 28.67 -7.30 9.96
N SER A 133 28.72 -6.26 9.13
CA SER A 133 27.62 -5.31 8.99
C SER A 133 26.86 -5.60 7.70
N SER A 134 25.56 -5.82 7.79
CA SER A 134 24.65 -5.85 6.65
C SER A 134 23.80 -4.59 6.63
N GLN A 135 23.65 -3.98 5.46
CA GLN A 135 22.85 -2.78 5.25
C GLN A 135 21.90 -3.02 4.09
N ARG A 136 20.61 -2.81 4.34
CA ARG A 136 19.57 -2.78 3.31
C ARG A 136 19.11 -1.33 3.18
N LEU A 137 19.39 -0.74 2.02
CA LEU A 137 18.93 0.60 1.68
C LEU A 137 17.75 0.50 0.71
N SER A 138 16.72 1.28 1.00
CA SER A 138 15.51 1.37 0.19
C SER A 138 15.15 2.85 0.09
N SER A 139 15.15 3.40 -1.12
CA SER A 139 14.82 4.79 -1.38
C SER A 139 13.71 4.84 -2.42
N THR A 140 12.64 5.56 -2.11
CA THR A 140 11.58 5.87 -3.06
C THR A 140 11.30 7.37 -3.04
N SER A 141 11.22 7.95 -4.24
CA SER A 141 10.54 9.22 -4.46
C SER A 141 9.07 8.90 -4.68
N GLY A 142 8.17 9.38 -3.82
CA GLY A 142 6.72 9.18 -3.99
C GLY A 142 6.17 9.82 -5.26
N VAL A 143 4.91 9.53 -5.61
CA VAL A 143 4.32 9.78 -6.95
C VAL A 143 4.42 11.21 -7.42
N LEU A 144 4.40 12.16 -6.49
CA LEU A 144 4.49 13.59 -6.80
C LEU A 144 5.92 14.14 -6.86
N SER A 145 6.96 13.28 -6.81
CA SER A 145 8.40 13.61 -6.65
C SER A 145 8.75 14.52 -5.46
N SER A 146 7.75 14.98 -4.72
CA SER A 146 7.81 15.96 -3.64
C SER A 146 7.88 15.31 -2.27
N THR A 147 7.50 14.03 -2.17
CA THR A 147 7.65 13.21 -0.97
C THR A 147 8.83 12.27 -1.18
N PHE A 148 9.82 12.30 -0.28
CA PHE A 148 10.90 11.33 -0.31
C PHE A 148 10.81 10.42 0.90
N TYR A 149 11.23 9.19 0.67
CA TYR A 149 11.26 8.18 1.69
C TYR A 149 12.54 7.38 1.57
N ASN A 150 13.32 7.38 2.64
CA ASN A 150 14.56 6.63 2.76
C ASN A 150 14.48 5.71 3.97
N TYR A 151 14.44 4.41 3.71
CA TYR A 151 14.55 3.38 4.73
C TYR A 151 15.92 2.74 4.69
N GLU A 152 16.44 2.54 5.88
CA GLU A 152 17.73 1.94 6.11
C GLU A 152 17.60 0.92 7.25
N ALA A 153 17.75 -0.36 6.92
CA ALA A 153 17.93 -1.41 7.91
C ALA A 153 19.42 -1.73 8.02
N LEU A 154 19.95 -1.61 9.23
CA LEU A 154 21.35 -1.91 9.56
C LEU A 154 21.38 -3.05 10.58
N GLU A 155 22.00 -4.14 10.19
CA GLU A 155 22.26 -5.32 11.02
C GLU A 155 23.77 -5.40 11.26
N ILE A 156 24.21 -5.49 12.51
CA ILE A 156 25.63 -5.69 12.87
C ILE A 156 25.72 -6.97 13.66
N THR A 157 26.50 -7.93 13.18
CA THR A 157 26.78 -9.19 13.86
C THR A 157 28.22 -9.17 14.34
N ALA A 158 28.42 -9.29 15.65
CA ALA A 158 29.72 -9.49 16.27
C ALA A 158 29.88 -10.97 16.58
N LEU A 159 30.80 -11.63 15.87
CA LEU A 159 31.16 -13.02 16.13
C LEU A 159 32.48 -13.03 16.87
N THR A 160 32.51 -13.60 18.07
CA THR A 160 33.74 -13.78 18.84
C THR A 160 34.04 -15.26 19.01
N ARG A 161 35.29 -15.65 18.78
CA ARG A 161 35.78 -17.03 18.83
C ARG A 161 36.86 -17.13 19.88
N GLY A 162 36.66 -18.00 20.86
CA GLY A 162 37.70 -18.37 21.81
C GLY A 162 38.45 -19.60 21.34
N LYS A 163 39.75 -19.47 21.07
CA LYS A 163 40.63 -20.60 20.70
C LYS A 163 41.66 -20.88 21.79
N ARG A 164 42.04 -22.15 21.92
CA ARG A 164 43.13 -22.62 22.77
C ARG A 164 44.24 -23.15 21.87
N CYS A 165 45.39 -22.49 21.90
CA CYS A 165 46.56 -22.89 21.15
C CYS A 165 47.56 -23.59 22.07
N ILE A 166 47.94 -24.82 21.72
CA ILE A 166 48.96 -25.60 22.41
C ILE A 166 50.17 -25.68 21.49
N ASN A 167 51.34 -25.28 22.00
CA ASN A 167 52.60 -25.41 21.28
C ASN A 167 53.10 -26.85 21.45
N ASP A 168 52.95 -27.66 20.42
CA ASP A 168 53.51 -29.01 20.44
C ASP A 168 55.02 -28.95 20.13
N SER A 169 55.81 -29.01 21.19
CA SER A 169 57.28 -28.93 21.13
C SER A 169 57.93 -30.26 20.74
N LYS A 170 57.13 -31.31 20.48
CA LYS A 170 57.64 -32.67 20.18
C LYS A 170 57.68 -32.99 18.67
N SER A 171 57.11 -32.14 17.82
CA SER A 171 57.17 -32.26 16.37
C SER A 171 58.31 -31.41 15.81
N SER A 172 59.11 -31.96 14.89
CA SER A 172 60.20 -31.24 14.21
C SER A 172 59.73 -30.07 13.32
N LEU A 173 58.41 -29.88 13.18
CA LEU A 173 57.80 -28.62 12.79
C LEU A 173 57.17 -27.98 14.03
N ASN A 174 57.49 -26.71 14.31
CA ASN A 174 56.80 -25.87 15.31
C ASN A 174 55.33 -25.64 14.90
N THR A 175 54.49 -26.67 14.93
CA THR A 175 53.06 -26.58 14.62
C THR A 175 52.29 -26.25 15.88
N THR A 176 51.79 -25.01 15.96
CA THR A 176 50.85 -24.60 16.99
C THR A 176 49.47 -25.19 16.70
N LEU A 177 49.02 -26.15 17.51
CA LEU A 177 47.70 -26.75 17.35
C LEU A 177 46.66 -25.90 18.11
N CYS A 178 45.84 -25.16 17.36
CA CYS A 178 44.78 -24.32 17.91
C CYS A 178 43.41 -24.99 17.76
N THR A 179 42.70 -25.18 18.87
CA THR A 179 41.34 -25.74 18.92
C THR A 179 40.34 -24.68 19.33
N THR A 180 39.13 -24.73 18.80
CA THR A 180 38.04 -23.82 19.19
C THR A 180 37.30 -24.32 20.41
N VAL A 181 37.08 -23.42 21.37
CA VAL A 181 36.36 -23.74 22.61
C VAL A 181 34.93 -23.21 22.55
N PHE A 182 34.75 -21.97 22.10
CA PHE A 182 33.42 -21.37 21.94
C PHE A 182 33.37 -20.38 20.79
N ILE A 183 32.14 -20.13 20.31
CA ILE A 183 31.79 -19.06 19.38
C ILE A 183 30.57 -18.34 19.96
N ASP A 184 30.70 -17.05 20.23
CA ASP A 184 29.62 -16.17 20.66
C ASP A 184 29.11 -15.37 19.45
N ASP A 185 27.80 -15.44 19.19
CA ASP A 185 27.09 -14.68 18.16
C ASP A 185 26.19 -13.64 18.83
N TYR A 186 26.52 -12.36 18.64
CA TYR A 186 25.70 -11.26 19.13
C TYR A 186 25.30 -10.33 17.99
N ARG A 187 23.98 -10.06 17.90
CA ARG A 187 23.38 -9.28 16.82
C ARG A 187 22.79 -7.97 17.33
N TYR A 188 23.09 -6.92 16.60
CA TYR A 188 22.58 -5.57 16.79
C TYR A 188 21.72 -5.22 15.58
N GLU A 189 20.51 -4.73 15.80
CA GLU A 189 19.55 -4.41 14.75
C GLU A 189 19.10 -2.95 14.88
N ARG A 190 18.97 -2.27 13.74
CA ARG A 190 18.46 -0.90 13.67
C ARG A 190 17.70 -0.69 12.39
N ASP A 191 16.51 -0.15 12.53
CA ASP A 191 15.76 0.43 11.44
C ASP A 191 15.74 1.95 11.55
N THR A 192 15.97 2.65 10.45
CA THR A 192 15.86 4.10 10.35
C THR A 192 15.00 4.47 9.18
N VAL A 193 14.01 5.32 9.47
CA VAL A 193 13.10 5.88 8.48
C VAL A 193 13.36 7.38 8.43
N ARG A 194 13.68 7.90 7.24
CA ARG A 194 13.69 9.34 6.97
C ARG A 194 12.60 9.67 5.98
N THR A 195 11.74 10.60 6.36
CA THR A 195 10.60 11.03 5.55
C THR A 195 10.27 12.49 5.82
N ASN A 196 9.78 13.19 4.79
CA ASN A 196 9.20 14.52 4.92
C ASN A 196 7.66 14.48 5.14
N LEU A 197 7.10 13.33 5.50
CA LEU A 197 5.65 13.17 5.72
C LEU A 197 5.09 14.12 6.78
N VAL A 198 5.87 14.48 7.80
CA VAL A 198 5.45 15.39 8.87
C VAL A 198 5.08 16.77 8.30
N GLU A 199 5.82 17.24 7.30
CA GLU A 199 5.54 18.52 6.62
C GLU A 199 4.27 18.43 5.77
N TRP A 200 4.04 17.30 5.12
CA TRP A 200 2.87 17.04 4.28
C TRP A 200 1.61 16.65 5.08
N TYR A 201 1.73 16.40 6.38
CA TYR A 201 0.63 15.96 7.22
C TYR A 201 -0.57 16.91 7.16
N GLY A 202 -0.33 18.22 7.18
CA GLY A 202 -1.40 19.22 7.07
C GLY A 202 -2.19 19.10 5.77
N VAL A 203 -1.49 18.93 4.64
CA VAL A 203 -2.11 18.77 3.31
C VAL A 203 -2.89 17.45 3.24
N ILE A 204 -2.30 16.34 3.69
CA ILE A 204 -2.94 15.02 3.69
C ILE A 204 -4.19 15.03 4.58
N SER A 205 -4.10 15.64 5.76
CA SER A 205 -5.21 15.79 6.69
C SER A 205 -6.32 16.65 6.10
N MET A 206 -5.99 17.74 5.40
CA MET A 206 -6.96 18.59 4.72
C MET A 206 -7.66 17.86 3.57
N LEU A 207 -6.93 17.11 2.75
CA LEU A 207 -7.51 16.32 1.65
C LEU A 207 -8.46 15.25 2.17
N ARG A 208 -8.05 14.48 3.19
CA ARG A 208 -8.89 13.45 3.80
C ARG A 208 -10.08 14.04 4.54
N GLY A 209 -9.84 15.04 5.39
CA GLY A 209 -10.89 15.71 6.17
C GLY A 209 -11.90 16.41 5.27
N GLY A 210 -11.44 17.06 4.19
CA GLY A 210 -12.30 17.69 3.19
C GLY A 210 -13.14 16.67 2.43
N ALA A 211 -12.55 15.56 1.98
CA ALA A 211 -13.28 14.47 1.33
C ALA A 211 -14.31 13.81 2.27
N GLN A 212 -13.95 13.58 3.54
CA GLN A 212 -14.88 13.10 4.57
C GLN A 212 -16.03 14.08 4.79
N GLY A 213 -15.72 15.37 4.96
CA GLY A 213 -16.70 16.43 5.13
C GLY A 213 -17.68 16.49 3.96
N TYR A 214 -17.19 16.38 2.73
CA TYR A 214 -18.03 16.33 1.53
C TYR A 214 -19.01 15.16 1.57
N VAL A 215 -18.55 13.94 1.92
CA VAL A 215 -19.41 12.76 2.01
C VAL A 215 -20.49 12.93 3.09
N TRP A 216 -20.15 13.52 4.23
CA TRP A 216 -21.12 13.80 5.29
C TRP A 216 -22.17 14.83 4.86
N ILE A 217 -21.75 15.92 4.22
CA ILE A 217 -22.68 16.92 3.66
C ILE A 217 -23.61 16.25 2.65
N ARG A 218 -23.07 15.42 1.75
CA ARG A 218 -23.86 14.67 0.77
C ARG A 218 -24.87 13.74 1.44
N LEU A 219 -24.48 13.04 2.51
CA LEU A 219 -25.40 12.17 3.26
C LEU A 219 -26.54 12.97 3.89
N VAL A 220 -26.25 14.16 4.45
CA VAL A 220 -27.28 15.06 5.02
C VAL A 220 -28.23 15.57 3.92
N LEU A 221 -27.71 15.96 2.76
CA LEU A 221 -28.54 16.37 1.63
C LEU A 221 -29.39 15.22 1.07
N LEU A 222 -28.86 14.00 1.06
CA LEU A 222 -29.62 12.81 0.67
C LEU A 222 -30.75 12.53 1.65
N MET A 223 -30.48 12.61 2.96
CA MET A 223 -31.50 12.48 4.00
C MET A 223 -32.59 13.54 3.84
N TYR A 224 -32.20 14.78 3.54
CA TYR A 224 -33.15 15.87 3.27
C TYR A 224 -33.98 15.62 2.00
N GLY A 225 -33.35 15.22 0.90
CA GLY A 225 -34.05 14.89 -0.36
C GLY A 225 -34.99 13.68 -0.22
N ALA A 226 -34.60 12.67 0.55
CA ALA A 226 -35.46 11.53 0.86
C ALA A 226 -36.60 11.92 1.81
N TYR A 227 -36.40 12.88 2.71
CA TYR A 227 -37.44 13.41 3.58
C TYR A 227 -38.50 14.21 2.81
N THR A 228 -38.08 15.06 1.87
CA THR A 228 -39.00 15.81 1.01
C THR A 228 -39.77 14.87 0.08
N ALA A 229 -39.11 13.88 -0.52
CA ALA A 229 -39.76 12.87 -1.36
C ALA A 229 -40.77 12.02 -0.57
N ALA A 230 -40.42 11.55 0.63
CA ALA A 230 -41.32 10.80 1.50
C ALA A 230 -42.52 11.64 1.98
N GLY A 231 -42.31 12.93 2.24
CA GLY A 231 -43.37 13.86 2.63
C GLY A 231 -44.44 14.05 1.55
N GLN A 232 -44.05 14.00 0.28
CA GLN A 232 -44.98 14.10 -0.84
C GLN A 232 -45.68 12.76 -1.15
N LEU A 233 -44.99 11.63 -1.01
CA LEU A 233 -45.58 10.30 -1.21
C LEU A 233 -46.64 9.94 -0.15
N ALA A 234 -46.48 10.45 1.07
CA ALA A 234 -47.32 10.07 2.21
C ALA A 234 -48.59 10.94 2.35
N GLY A 235 -48.79 11.92 1.48
CA GLY A 235 -49.92 12.85 1.56
C GLY A 235 -49.92 13.74 2.81
N VAL A 236 -50.86 14.70 2.84
CA VAL A 236 -50.96 15.75 3.87
C VAL A 236 -51.21 15.18 5.29
N GLN A 237 -51.70 13.93 5.41
CA GLN A 237 -52.14 13.30 6.68
C GLN A 237 -51.16 12.29 7.31
N ALA A 238 -49.96 12.09 6.77
CA ALA A 238 -48.99 11.18 7.38
C ALA A 238 -48.22 11.81 8.55
N GLY A 239 -48.27 11.17 9.72
CA GLY A 239 -47.55 11.61 10.92
C GLY A 239 -46.02 11.64 10.76
N THR A 240 -45.34 12.51 11.51
CA THR A 240 -43.89 12.75 11.41
C THR A 240 -43.04 11.48 11.57
N SER A 241 -43.51 10.52 12.38
CA SER A 241 -42.85 9.22 12.59
C SER A 241 -42.96 8.29 11.38
N SER A 242 -44.08 8.30 10.64
CA SER A 242 -44.21 7.47 9.43
C SER A 242 -43.39 8.04 8.27
N ARG A 243 -43.29 9.38 8.18
CA ARG A 243 -42.39 10.04 7.22
C ARG A 243 -40.93 9.68 7.46
N PHE A 244 -40.46 9.73 8.72
CA PHE A 244 -39.09 9.36 9.05
C PHE A 244 -38.79 7.88 8.77
N LYS A 245 -39.73 6.97 9.05
CA LYS A 245 -39.58 5.54 8.69
C LYS A 245 -39.50 5.34 7.16
N SER A 246 -40.31 6.05 6.39
CA SER A 246 -40.24 6.02 4.93
C SER A 246 -38.95 6.61 4.40
N THR A 247 -38.46 7.73 4.96
CA THR A 247 -37.16 8.33 4.63
C THR A 247 -36.01 7.37 4.89
N MET A 248 -35.96 6.74 6.08
CA MET A 248 -34.92 5.77 6.40
C MET A 248 -34.98 4.55 5.48
N SER A 249 -36.18 4.08 5.13
CA SER A 249 -36.37 3.00 4.16
C SER A 249 -35.83 3.38 2.76
N ILE A 250 -36.08 4.60 2.29
CA ILE A 250 -35.53 5.10 1.02
C ILE A 250 -34.00 5.15 1.07
N VAL A 251 -33.42 5.72 2.13
CA VAL A 251 -31.96 5.85 2.24
C VAL A 251 -31.27 4.49 2.39
N CYS A 252 -31.83 3.55 3.16
CA CYS A 252 -31.30 2.20 3.27
C CYS A 252 -31.39 1.37 1.97
N LYS A 253 -32.33 1.72 1.06
CA LYS A 253 -32.40 1.09 -0.27
C LYS A 253 -31.33 1.61 -1.22
N ILE A 254 -30.79 2.82 -0.98
CA ILE A 254 -29.71 3.38 -1.79
C ILE A 254 -28.39 2.73 -1.33
N PRO A 255 -27.66 2.02 -2.20
CA PRO A 255 -26.39 1.44 -1.83
C PRO A 255 -25.40 2.52 -1.41
N PHE A 256 -24.76 2.36 -0.25
CA PHE A 256 -23.81 3.34 0.29
C PHE A 256 -22.62 3.57 -0.65
N GLU A 257 -22.25 2.56 -1.44
CA GLU A 257 -21.19 2.64 -2.46
C GLU A 257 -21.49 3.71 -3.50
N VAL A 258 -22.78 3.93 -3.84
CA VAL A 258 -23.18 4.98 -4.77
C VAL A 258 -22.97 6.35 -4.13
N ILE A 259 -23.23 6.51 -2.85
CA ILE A 259 -23.05 7.79 -2.14
C ILE A 259 -21.56 8.16 -2.06
N VAL A 260 -20.69 7.17 -1.83
CA VAL A 260 -19.27 7.39 -1.61
C VAL A 260 -18.47 7.47 -2.91
N TYR A 261 -18.67 6.53 -3.85
CA TYR A 261 -17.81 6.41 -5.02
C TYR A 261 -18.29 7.18 -6.26
N SER A 262 -19.54 7.65 -6.29
CA SER A 262 -20.06 8.31 -7.51
C SER A 262 -19.57 9.74 -7.71
N SER A 263 -19.09 10.42 -6.66
CA SER A 263 -18.58 11.78 -6.78
C SER A 263 -17.07 11.78 -7.00
N LEU A 264 -16.63 12.40 -8.09
CA LEU A 264 -15.22 12.43 -8.47
C LEU A 264 -14.36 13.26 -7.51
N LEU A 265 -14.94 14.30 -6.89
CA LEU A 265 -14.22 15.23 -6.02
C LEU A 265 -13.70 14.58 -4.71
N PRO A 266 -14.53 13.89 -3.91
CA PRO A 266 -14.00 13.18 -2.73
C PRO A 266 -13.07 12.03 -3.13
N VAL A 267 -13.37 11.31 -4.21
CA VAL A 267 -12.52 10.21 -4.69
C VAL A 267 -11.15 10.72 -5.10
N SER A 268 -11.05 11.81 -5.86
CA SER A 268 -9.78 12.40 -6.25
C SER A 268 -9.00 12.93 -5.04
N GLY A 269 -9.66 13.57 -4.08
CA GLY A 269 -9.05 14.00 -2.82
C GLY A 269 -8.43 12.84 -2.04
N TYR A 270 -9.13 11.71 -1.93
CA TYR A 270 -8.59 10.51 -1.30
C TYR A 270 -7.45 9.87 -2.09
N VAL A 271 -7.53 9.85 -3.43
CA VAL A 271 -6.45 9.31 -4.27
C VAL A 271 -5.18 10.15 -4.15
N ILE A 272 -5.30 11.48 -4.18
CA ILE A 272 -4.13 12.37 -4.00
C ILE A 272 -3.55 12.18 -2.59
N ALA A 273 -4.40 12.13 -1.56
CA ALA A 273 -3.94 11.87 -0.20
C ALA A 273 -3.23 10.50 -0.08
N GLN A 274 -3.76 9.47 -0.75
CA GLN A 274 -3.15 8.14 -0.80
C GLN A 274 -1.81 8.16 -1.54
N PHE A 275 -1.69 8.90 -2.64
CA PHE A 275 -0.43 9.04 -3.38
C PHE A 275 0.66 9.76 -2.57
N LEU A 276 0.28 10.61 -1.62
CA LEU A 276 1.21 11.30 -0.74
C LEU A 276 1.68 10.43 0.45
N ASP A 277 0.86 9.50 0.95
CA ASP A 277 1.19 8.70 2.14
C ASP A 277 1.36 7.19 1.91
N SER A 278 1.12 6.67 0.70
CA SER A 278 1.18 5.23 0.40
C SER A 278 2.52 4.60 0.75
N SER A 279 3.63 5.20 0.31
CA SER A 279 4.97 4.64 0.56
C SER A 279 5.31 4.52 2.05
N PHE A 280 4.83 5.44 2.88
CA PHE A 280 5.01 5.34 4.34
C PHE A 280 4.09 4.28 4.94
N MET A 281 2.83 4.24 4.51
CA MET A 281 1.83 3.31 5.03
C MET A 281 2.16 1.86 4.70
N ASP A 282 2.73 1.59 3.53
CA ASP A 282 3.20 0.26 3.15
C ASP A 282 4.32 -0.22 4.09
N ILE A 283 5.20 0.68 4.54
CA ILE A 283 6.28 0.30 5.47
C ILE A 283 5.80 0.20 6.91
N PHE A 284 4.86 1.05 7.29
CA PHE A 284 4.17 0.90 8.56
C PHE A 284 3.47 -0.46 8.64
N LEU A 285 2.77 -0.86 7.57
CA LEU A 285 2.19 -2.20 7.47
C LEU A 285 3.29 -3.26 7.50
N ASP A 286 4.39 -3.06 6.79
CA ASP A 286 5.46 -4.04 6.73
C ASP A 286 6.15 -4.29 8.06
N SER A 287 6.41 -3.23 8.84
CA SER A 287 6.95 -3.31 10.19
C SER A 287 5.92 -3.87 11.18
N TYR A 288 4.64 -3.53 11.03
CA TYR A 288 3.57 -4.10 11.83
C TYR A 288 3.44 -5.62 11.65
N TRP A 289 3.57 -6.09 10.40
CA TRP A 289 3.54 -7.51 10.07
C TRP A 289 4.91 -8.21 10.21
N ALA A 290 5.96 -7.48 10.62
CA ALA A 290 7.29 -8.04 10.90
C ALA A 290 7.32 -8.75 12.27
N ALA A 291 6.52 -9.80 12.44
CA ALA A 291 6.60 -10.65 13.61
C ALA A 291 7.82 -11.58 13.53
N VAL A 292 8.65 -11.58 14.59
CA VAL A 292 9.76 -12.52 14.77
C VAL A 292 9.17 -13.92 14.94
N GLY A 293 9.29 -14.76 13.91
CA GLY A 293 8.75 -16.13 13.89
C GLY A 293 7.35 -16.28 13.28
N GLY A 294 6.78 -15.24 12.66
CA GLY A 294 5.49 -15.33 11.94
C GLY A 294 4.24 -15.48 12.84
N THR A 295 4.41 -15.51 14.17
CA THR A 295 3.28 -15.57 15.11
C THR A 295 2.86 -14.15 15.50
N ILE A 296 1.85 -13.63 14.81
CA ILE A 296 1.25 -12.34 15.17
C ILE A 296 0.22 -12.59 16.27
N LYS A 297 0.40 -11.97 17.44
CA LYS A 297 -0.68 -11.90 18.44
C LYS A 297 -1.76 -10.95 17.92
N ILE A 298 -2.74 -11.50 17.21
CA ILE A 298 -3.81 -10.72 16.57
C ILE A 298 -4.75 -10.20 17.65
N ASN A 299 -4.57 -8.93 18.05
CA ASN A 299 -5.62 -8.18 18.72
C ASN A 299 -6.60 -7.67 17.66
N LEU A 300 -7.90 -7.97 17.81
CA LEU A 300 -8.94 -7.62 16.84
C LEU A 300 -8.93 -6.12 16.50
N LEU A 301 -8.73 -5.25 17.50
CA LEU A 301 -8.74 -3.80 17.27
C LEU A 301 -7.56 -3.36 16.40
N THR A 302 -6.38 -3.92 16.66
CA THR A 302 -5.16 -3.59 15.91
C THR A 302 -5.21 -4.18 14.50
N PHE A 303 -5.80 -5.37 14.35
CA PHE A 303 -6.12 -5.97 13.06
C PHE A 303 -7.06 -5.08 12.25
N LEU A 304 -8.20 -4.67 12.81
CA LEU A 304 -9.17 -3.81 12.12
C LEU A 304 -8.55 -2.47 11.69
N ARG A 305 -7.70 -1.87 12.53
CA ARG A 305 -6.97 -0.64 12.17
C ARG A 305 -6.03 -0.88 10.98
N SER A 306 -5.25 -1.96 11.00
CA SER A 306 -4.35 -2.33 9.89
C SER A 306 -5.11 -2.63 8.61
N THR A 307 -6.21 -3.39 8.70
CA THR A 307 -7.06 -3.73 7.56
C THR A 307 -7.69 -2.47 6.94
N ALA A 308 -8.17 -1.53 7.76
CA ALA A 308 -8.71 -0.27 7.27
C ALA A 308 -7.65 0.58 6.54
N VAL A 309 -6.39 0.52 6.97
CA VAL A 309 -5.27 1.18 6.26
C VAL A 309 -5.08 0.57 4.88
N GLN A 310 -5.19 -0.75 4.78
CA GLN A 310 -4.94 -1.46 3.53
C GLN A 310 -6.08 -1.35 2.52
N MET A 311 -7.32 -1.29 2.99
CA MET A 311 -8.49 -1.08 2.11
C MET A 311 -8.51 0.31 1.45
N ARG A 312 -7.57 1.22 1.73
CA ARG A 312 -7.48 2.53 1.06
C ARG A 312 -7.22 2.43 -0.44
N ASN A 313 -6.72 1.29 -0.93
CA ASN A 313 -6.59 1.02 -2.36
C ASN A 313 -7.94 1.04 -3.12
N VAL A 314 -9.06 0.97 -2.38
CA VAL A 314 -10.42 1.13 -2.93
C VAL A 314 -10.59 2.46 -3.68
N TRP A 315 -9.92 3.54 -3.24
CA TRP A 315 -10.05 4.86 -3.86
C TRP A 315 -9.43 4.91 -5.25
N ILE A 316 -8.29 4.24 -5.42
CA ILE A 316 -7.62 4.10 -6.72
C ILE A 316 -8.50 3.28 -7.65
N LEU A 317 -9.06 2.18 -7.15
CA LEU A 317 -9.97 1.33 -7.93
C LEU A 317 -11.24 2.11 -8.35
N ALA A 318 -11.81 2.91 -7.45
CA ALA A 318 -12.97 3.76 -7.74
C ALA A 318 -12.64 4.81 -8.82
N LEU A 319 -11.46 5.43 -8.77
CA LEU A 319 -11.00 6.37 -9.80
C LEU A 319 -10.80 5.67 -11.14
N LEU A 320 -10.14 4.51 -11.16
CA LEU A 320 -9.94 3.71 -12.38
C LEU A 320 -11.27 3.28 -13.01
N VAL A 321 -12.22 2.81 -12.21
CA VAL A 321 -13.59 2.50 -12.67
C VAL A 321 -14.27 3.74 -13.26
N THR A 322 -14.14 4.89 -12.62
CA THR A 322 -14.73 6.14 -13.12
C THR A 322 -14.11 6.56 -14.46
N LEU A 323 -12.78 6.50 -14.58
CA LEU A 323 -12.05 6.83 -15.80
C LEU A 323 -12.35 5.85 -16.94
N THR A 324 -12.43 4.55 -16.65
CA THR A 324 -12.79 3.54 -17.66
C THR A 324 -14.22 3.73 -18.14
N VAL A 325 -15.19 3.97 -17.25
CA VAL A 325 -16.58 4.29 -17.64
C VAL A 325 -16.61 5.57 -18.50
N PHE A 326 -15.84 6.59 -18.14
CA PHE A 326 -15.74 7.83 -18.92
C PHE A 326 -15.14 7.59 -20.33
N ALA A 327 -14.04 6.85 -20.42
CA ALA A 327 -13.39 6.52 -21.69
C ALA A 327 -14.29 5.66 -22.59
N VAL A 328 -14.99 4.68 -22.01
CA VAL A 328 -15.95 3.84 -22.74
C VAL A 328 -17.14 4.67 -23.21
N ARG A 329 -17.68 5.58 -22.39
CA ARG A 329 -18.76 6.49 -22.84
C ARG A 329 -18.34 7.33 -24.04
N LYS A 330 -17.17 7.96 -23.97
CA LYS A 330 -16.65 8.80 -25.06
C LYS A 330 -16.42 8.03 -26.38
N THR A 331 -16.01 6.76 -26.29
CA THR A 331 -15.78 5.92 -27.47
C THR A 331 -17.07 5.29 -28.02
N ARG A 332 -18.15 5.27 -27.22
CA ARG A 332 -19.41 4.59 -27.52
C ARG A 332 -20.49 5.47 -28.15
N ASP A 333 -20.30 6.79 -28.23
CA ASP A 333 -21.12 7.66 -29.08
C ASP A 333 -21.17 7.18 -30.56
N TYR A 334 -20.32 6.22 -30.95
CA TYR A 334 -20.30 5.55 -32.26
C TYR A 334 -21.01 4.17 -32.34
N TRP A 335 -21.32 3.50 -31.21
CA TRP A 335 -21.77 2.09 -31.20
C TRP A 335 -22.94 1.89 -30.21
N GLY A 336 -24.16 2.17 -30.67
CA GLY A 336 -25.40 2.33 -29.90
C GLY A 336 -25.95 1.12 -29.14
N GLU A 337 -25.20 0.57 -28.20
CA GLU A 337 -25.73 -0.38 -27.21
C GLU A 337 -25.57 0.16 -25.76
N GLY A 338 -26.32 -0.40 -24.81
CA GLY A 338 -26.52 0.15 -23.46
C GLY A 338 -25.26 0.47 -22.63
N LEU A 339 -25.45 1.27 -21.57
CA LEU A 339 -24.39 1.74 -20.68
C LEU A 339 -23.79 0.57 -19.85
N PRO A 340 -22.46 0.35 -19.88
CA PRO A 340 -21.82 -0.57 -18.96
C PRO A 340 -21.87 0.00 -17.55
N ALA A 341 -22.46 -0.75 -16.61
CA ALA A 341 -22.49 -0.43 -15.20
C ALA A 341 -21.69 -1.49 -14.41
N ILE A 342 -20.78 -1.02 -13.57
CA ILE A 342 -20.04 -1.87 -12.62
C ILE A 342 -20.73 -1.78 -11.27
N ARG A 343 -21.06 -2.94 -10.66
CA ARG A 343 -21.67 -2.97 -9.33
C ARG A 343 -20.66 -2.52 -8.28
N GLY A 344 -21.04 -1.59 -7.41
CA GLY A 344 -20.17 -1.03 -6.37
C GLY A 344 -19.53 -2.07 -5.44
N LEU A 345 -20.26 -3.16 -5.12
CA LEU A 345 -19.75 -4.26 -4.29
C LEU A 345 -18.47 -4.93 -4.86
N VAL A 346 -18.29 -4.91 -6.19
CA VAL A 346 -17.09 -5.46 -6.84
C VAL A 346 -15.84 -4.67 -6.43
N ILE A 347 -15.98 -3.35 -6.26
CA ILE A 347 -14.88 -2.45 -5.88
C ILE A 347 -14.44 -2.78 -4.44
N SER A 348 -15.40 -2.83 -3.52
CA SER A 348 -15.14 -3.17 -2.12
C SER A 348 -14.59 -4.59 -1.97
N PHE A 349 -15.16 -5.58 -2.67
CA PHE A 349 -14.69 -6.97 -2.63
C PHE A 349 -13.24 -7.10 -3.12
N THR A 350 -12.91 -6.50 -4.26
CA THR A 350 -11.53 -6.49 -4.79
C THR A 350 -10.57 -5.87 -3.78
N SER A 351 -10.96 -4.78 -3.12
CA SER A 351 -10.14 -4.16 -2.09
C SER A 351 -9.96 -5.04 -0.86
N THR A 352 -11.00 -5.76 -0.41
CA THR A 352 -10.88 -6.68 0.74
C THR A 352 -9.93 -7.85 0.50
N LEU A 353 -9.82 -8.34 -0.75
CA LEU A 353 -8.87 -9.40 -1.09
C LEU A 353 -7.42 -8.98 -0.89
N THR A 354 -7.11 -7.69 -1.02
CA THR A 354 -5.75 -7.18 -0.81
C THR A 354 -5.27 -7.39 0.63
N VAL A 355 -6.18 -7.49 1.61
CA VAL A 355 -5.89 -7.62 3.05
C VAL A 355 -5.01 -8.82 3.37
N PHE A 356 -5.12 -9.90 2.60
CA PHE A 356 -4.32 -11.11 2.81
C PHE A 356 -2.89 -10.99 2.29
N GLY A 357 -2.60 -10.01 1.42
CA GLY A 357 -1.30 -9.87 0.78
C GLY A 357 -0.11 -9.80 1.74
N PRO A 358 -0.10 -8.91 2.75
CA PRO A 358 1.02 -8.69 3.66
C PRO A 358 1.28 -9.82 4.63
N TYR A 359 0.36 -10.79 4.73
CA TYR A 359 0.50 -11.91 5.65
C TYR A 359 1.79 -12.67 5.34
N LYS A 360 2.57 -12.91 6.40
CA LYS A 360 3.86 -13.57 6.33
C LYS A 360 3.69 -15.05 6.59
N GLU A 361 4.22 -15.86 5.70
CA GLU A 361 4.17 -17.30 5.81
C GLU A 361 5.59 -17.86 5.65
N THR A 362 6.14 -18.42 6.72
CA THR A 362 7.55 -18.84 6.75
C THR A 362 7.82 -20.02 5.82
N THR A 363 6.82 -20.84 5.52
CA THR A 363 6.94 -21.97 4.58
C THR A 363 7.13 -21.53 3.13
N LEU A 364 6.66 -20.34 2.77
CA LEU A 364 6.81 -19.75 1.43
C LEU A 364 8.06 -18.86 1.29
N ARG A 365 8.90 -18.81 2.33
CA ARG A 365 10.05 -17.91 2.36
C ARG A 365 11.16 -18.40 1.44
N ASN A 366 11.55 -17.56 0.48
CA ASN A 366 12.74 -17.75 -0.35
C ASN A 366 13.68 -16.55 -0.16
N THR A 367 14.93 -16.82 0.21
CA THR A 367 15.98 -15.80 0.38
C THR A 367 17.27 -16.18 -0.37
N ASP A 368 17.13 -16.89 -1.49
CA ASP A 368 18.27 -17.38 -2.26
C ASP A 368 19.09 -16.22 -2.82
N ILE A 369 20.42 -16.33 -2.72
CA ILE A 369 21.35 -15.35 -3.26
C ILE A 369 21.52 -15.65 -4.75
N ILE A 370 21.06 -14.71 -5.59
CA ILE A 370 21.13 -14.81 -7.04
C ILE A 370 22.53 -14.42 -7.53
N ASN A 371 23.04 -13.28 -7.03
CA ASN A 371 24.33 -12.74 -7.47
C ASN A 371 25.12 -12.16 -6.29
N LEU A 372 26.45 -12.26 -6.37
CA LEU A 372 27.39 -11.67 -5.43
C LEU A 372 28.38 -10.77 -6.18
N PHE A 373 28.54 -9.54 -5.69
CA PHE A 373 29.39 -8.51 -6.28
C PHE A 373 30.43 -8.07 -5.26
N LEU A 374 31.71 -8.15 -5.61
CA LEU A 374 32.78 -7.56 -4.80
C LEU A 374 32.85 -6.05 -5.07
N ILE A 375 32.92 -5.25 -4.02
CA ILE A 375 32.98 -3.78 -4.13
C ILE A 375 34.40 -3.35 -3.80
N ALA A 376 34.97 -2.48 -4.64
CA ALA A 376 36.30 -1.93 -4.44
C ALA A 376 36.37 -1.09 -3.14
N ASP A 377 37.58 -0.98 -2.58
CA ASP A 377 37.83 -0.17 -1.38
C ASP A 377 37.81 1.34 -1.67
N GLU A 378 37.88 1.74 -2.95
CA GLU A 378 37.80 3.11 -3.42
C GLU A 378 36.34 3.53 -3.64
N GLY A 379 35.95 4.63 -2.97
CA GLY A 379 34.57 5.11 -2.92
C GLY A 379 33.95 4.89 -1.54
N GLN A 380 34.16 5.85 -0.63
CA GLN A 380 33.60 5.80 0.73
C GLN A 380 32.11 6.15 0.77
N ASN A 381 31.57 6.75 -0.29
CA ASN A 381 30.17 7.13 -0.42
C ASN A 381 29.53 6.36 -1.57
N LEU A 382 28.26 5.98 -1.40
CA LEU A 382 27.38 5.51 -2.47
C LEU A 382 27.22 6.54 -3.61
N ASP A 383 27.69 7.77 -3.42
CA ASP A 383 27.73 8.83 -4.44
C ASP A 383 28.60 8.47 -5.66
N ILE A 384 29.50 7.48 -5.59
CA ILE A 384 30.31 7.05 -6.75
C ILE A 384 29.64 5.93 -7.57
N ILE A 385 28.53 5.36 -7.08
CA ILE A 385 27.61 4.55 -7.91
C ILE A 385 26.50 5.46 -8.50
N GLN A 386 26.59 6.77 -8.29
CA GLN A 386 25.58 7.78 -8.62
C GLN A 386 25.74 8.39 -10.04
N SER A 387 26.66 7.89 -10.86
CA SER A 387 26.98 8.52 -12.16
C SER A 387 26.79 7.59 -13.38
N ASN A 388 25.72 6.79 -13.38
CA ASN A 388 25.13 6.37 -14.66
C ASN A 388 23.63 6.68 -14.61
N LEU A 389 23.25 7.68 -15.42
CA LEU A 389 21.90 7.82 -15.95
C LEU A 389 21.43 6.43 -16.38
N VAL A 390 20.17 6.09 -16.12
CA VAL A 390 19.48 4.81 -16.36
C VAL A 390 19.36 3.90 -15.13
N GLY A 391 18.21 4.02 -14.45
CA GLY A 391 17.40 2.85 -14.02
C GLY A 391 18.02 1.82 -13.07
N LYS A 392 19.05 2.16 -12.29
CA LYS A 392 19.73 1.24 -11.35
C LYS A 392 19.77 1.69 -9.90
N TYR A 393 18.88 2.60 -9.51
CA TYR A 393 18.46 2.62 -8.11
C TYR A 393 17.62 1.37 -7.86
N ASN A 394 17.70 0.83 -6.65
CA ASN A 394 16.54 0.14 -6.10
C ASN A 394 15.47 1.23 -6.01
N ILE A 395 14.71 1.46 -7.09
CA ILE A 395 13.37 2.05 -6.97
C ILE A 395 12.73 1.09 -6.00
N SER A 396 12.73 1.50 -4.75
CA SER A 396 12.10 0.77 -3.69
C SER A 396 10.74 0.31 -4.21
N SER A 397 10.47 -1.00 -4.13
CA SER A 397 9.17 -1.61 -4.45
C SER A 397 7.99 -0.97 -3.71
N TYR A 398 8.25 -0.09 -2.73
CA TYR A 398 7.24 0.75 -2.06
C TYR A 398 6.72 1.93 -2.88
N PHE A 399 7.11 2.09 -4.15
CA PHE A 399 6.34 2.89 -5.08
C PHE A 399 5.27 2.02 -5.71
N PHE A 400 4.11 1.90 -5.08
CA PHE A 400 2.95 1.22 -5.65
C PHE A 400 3.12 -0.27 -5.99
N ASP A 401 4.28 -0.91 -5.87
CA ASP A 401 4.47 -2.21 -6.52
C ASP A 401 3.81 -3.33 -5.72
N ASP A 402 4.14 -3.55 -4.46
CA ASP A 402 3.60 -4.71 -3.73
C ASP A 402 2.07 -4.63 -3.49
N SER A 403 1.57 -3.45 -3.11
CA SER A 403 0.14 -3.24 -2.84
C SER A 403 -0.69 -3.02 -4.10
N ALA A 404 -0.16 -2.37 -5.15
CA ALA A 404 -0.88 -2.18 -6.41
C ALA A 404 -0.70 -3.34 -7.39
N VAL A 405 0.41 -4.08 -7.36
CA VAL A 405 0.50 -5.35 -8.08
C VAL A 405 -0.42 -6.38 -7.43
N MET A 406 -0.55 -6.40 -6.09
CA MET A 406 -1.60 -7.20 -5.44
C MET A 406 -3.00 -6.72 -5.86
N LEU A 407 -3.24 -5.41 -5.94
CA LEU A 407 -4.50 -4.86 -6.44
C LEU A 407 -4.78 -5.29 -7.89
N LEU A 408 -3.79 -5.18 -8.79
CA LEU A 408 -3.87 -5.59 -10.19
C LEU A 408 -4.10 -7.10 -10.33
N PHE A 409 -3.43 -7.89 -9.50
CA PHE A 409 -3.68 -9.33 -9.41
C PHE A 409 -5.12 -9.61 -8.96
N CYS A 410 -5.60 -8.95 -7.90
CA CYS A 410 -6.99 -9.09 -7.44
C CYS A 410 -7.99 -8.66 -8.52
N ILE A 411 -7.72 -7.58 -9.26
CA ILE A 411 -8.52 -7.15 -10.42
C ILE A 411 -8.55 -8.27 -11.47
N GLY A 412 -7.39 -8.83 -11.82
CA GLY A 412 -7.27 -9.95 -12.76
C GLY A 412 -8.05 -11.19 -12.32
N VAL A 413 -7.97 -11.58 -11.05
CA VAL A 413 -8.73 -12.69 -10.46
C VAL A 413 -10.23 -12.43 -10.55
N VAL A 414 -10.69 -11.23 -10.21
CA VAL A 414 -12.11 -10.87 -10.25
C VAL A 414 -12.64 -10.87 -11.70
N ILE A 415 -11.87 -10.34 -12.64
CA ILE A 415 -12.20 -10.37 -14.07
C ILE A 415 -12.22 -11.82 -14.60
N GLY A 416 -11.25 -12.64 -14.18
CA GLY A 416 -11.17 -14.05 -14.53
C GLY A 416 -12.38 -14.84 -14.03
N LEU A 417 -12.73 -14.70 -12.75
CA LEU A 417 -13.91 -15.31 -12.14
C LEU A 417 -15.20 -14.87 -12.85
N ALA A 418 -15.34 -13.58 -13.14
CA ALA A 418 -16.50 -13.07 -13.87
C ALA A 418 -16.60 -13.66 -15.29
N SER A 419 -15.46 -13.84 -15.96
CA SER A 419 -15.39 -14.45 -17.29
C SER A 419 -15.73 -15.94 -17.25
N ILE A 420 -15.20 -16.69 -16.28
CA ILE A 420 -15.50 -18.11 -16.06
C ILE A 420 -16.99 -18.31 -15.77
N ILE A 421 -17.59 -17.49 -14.90
CA ILE A 421 -19.03 -17.55 -14.60
C ILE A 421 -19.86 -17.28 -15.86
N LYS A 422 -19.46 -16.31 -16.70
CA LYS A 422 -20.11 -16.06 -17.99
C LYS A 422 -20.02 -17.26 -18.94
N ILE A 423 -18.85 -17.90 -19.02
CA ILE A 423 -18.62 -19.07 -19.87
C ILE A 423 -19.43 -20.28 -19.37
N LEU A 424 -19.43 -20.54 -18.05
CA LEU A 424 -20.23 -21.59 -17.41
C LEU A 424 -21.74 -21.40 -17.65
N ASN A 425 -22.22 -20.15 -17.56
CA ASN A 425 -23.60 -19.83 -17.87
C ASN A 425 -23.93 -19.88 -19.37
N ALA A 426 -22.93 -19.82 -20.25
CA ALA A 426 -23.08 -19.96 -21.69
C ALA A 426 -23.03 -21.42 -22.16
N SER A 427 -22.56 -22.36 -21.32
CA SER A 427 -22.55 -23.80 -21.66
C SER A 427 -23.97 -24.39 -21.71
N PRO A 428 -24.31 -25.14 -22.78
CA PRO A 428 -25.69 -25.58 -23.05
C PRO A 428 -26.24 -26.66 -22.10
N GLN A 429 -25.42 -27.30 -21.26
CA GLN A 429 -25.89 -28.38 -20.38
C GLN A 429 -26.64 -27.92 -19.12
N PHE A 430 -26.51 -26.66 -18.70
CA PHE A 430 -27.23 -26.13 -17.53
C PHE A 430 -28.57 -25.47 -17.87
N LYS A 431 -29.00 -25.55 -19.14
CA LYS A 431 -30.20 -24.89 -19.67
C LYS A 431 -31.52 -25.64 -19.38
N VAL A 432 -31.46 -26.85 -18.83
CA VAL A 432 -32.65 -27.71 -18.71
C VAL A 432 -33.44 -27.49 -17.41
N ASP A 433 -32.87 -26.89 -16.36
CA ASP A 433 -33.56 -26.78 -15.06
C ASP A 433 -33.72 -25.34 -14.51
N ARG A 434 -33.47 -24.33 -15.34
CA ARG A 434 -33.68 -22.92 -14.97
C ARG A 434 -34.39 -22.12 -16.07
N SER A 435 -35.33 -22.77 -16.75
CA SER A 435 -36.29 -22.11 -17.65
C SER A 435 -37.43 -21.48 -16.85
N GLU A 436 -37.11 -20.51 -15.97
CA GLU A 436 -38.01 -19.45 -15.47
C GLU A 436 -37.26 -18.61 -14.42
N LYS A 437 -36.22 -17.89 -14.86
CA LYS A 437 -35.62 -16.69 -14.22
C LYS A 437 -34.43 -16.25 -15.07
N SER A 438 -34.72 -15.87 -16.31
CA SER A 438 -33.72 -15.28 -17.20
C SER A 438 -33.44 -13.83 -16.77
N PHE A 439 -32.35 -13.66 -16.03
CA PHE A 439 -31.55 -12.43 -16.05
C PHE A 439 -31.06 -12.23 -17.49
N GLY A 440 -31.72 -11.38 -18.28
CA GLY A 440 -31.25 -11.21 -19.67
C GLY A 440 -32.14 -10.46 -20.66
N LYS A 441 -33.05 -9.62 -20.19
CA LYS A 441 -33.60 -8.45 -20.90
C LYS A 441 -34.53 -7.81 -19.88
N ALA A 442 -33.99 -6.88 -19.08
CA ALA A 442 -34.86 -6.08 -18.23
C ALA A 442 -35.80 -5.33 -19.16
N SER A 443 -37.07 -5.75 -19.19
CA SER A 443 -38.13 -4.94 -19.76
C SER A 443 -38.06 -3.59 -19.06
N TYR A 444 -37.72 -2.53 -19.79
CA TYR A 444 -37.64 -1.15 -19.29
C TYR A 444 -38.98 -0.68 -18.67
N ASN A 445 -40.04 -1.48 -18.76
CA ASN A 445 -41.37 -1.25 -18.20
C ASN A 445 -41.64 -1.93 -16.84
N SER A 446 -40.67 -2.63 -16.22
CA SER A 446 -40.86 -3.16 -14.86
C SER A 446 -40.86 -2.04 -13.81
N THR A 447 -41.79 -2.13 -12.84
CA THR A 447 -41.90 -1.24 -11.68
C THR A 447 -40.61 -1.20 -10.86
N GLU A 448 -39.87 -2.31 -10.79
CA GLU A 448 -38.55 -2.36 -10.13
C GLU A 448 -37.53 -1.48 -10.83
N CYS A 449 -37.48 -1.51 -12.17
CA CYS A 449 -36.53 -0.71 -12.95
C CYS A 449 -36.79 0.80 -12.77
N ARG A 450 -38.07 1.21 -12.79
CA ARG A 450 -38.48 2.60 -12.52
C ARG A 450 -38.10 3.04 -11.11
N SER A 451 -38.29 2.18 -10.11
CA SER A 451 -37.92 2.50 -8.72
C SER A 451 -36.40 2.67 -8.53
N VAL A 452 -35.58 1.88 -9.25
CA VAL A 452 -34.12 1.98 -9.21
C VAL A 452 -33.64 3.27 -9.87
N ILE A 453 -34.24 3.65 -11.01
CA ILE A 453 -33.92 4.90 -11.71
C ILE A 453 -34.26 6.11 -10.84
N GLN A 454 -35.43 6.12 -10.21
CA GLN A 454 -35.84 7.18 -9.27
C GLN A 454 -34.85 7.32 -8.09
N LEU A 455 -34.45 6.19 -7.49
CA LEU A 455 -33.46 6.20 -6.40
C LEU A 455 -32.09 6.72 -6.86
N MET A 456 -31.63 6.33 -8.06
CA MET A 456 -30.39 6.85 -8.64
C MET A 456 -30.46 8.35 -8.89
N ASN A 457 -31.59 8.86 -9.38
CA ASN A 457 -31.78 10.27 -9.66
C ASN A 457 -31.84 11.12 -8.38
N ILE A 458 -32.51 10.64 -7.32
CA ILE A 458 -32.44 11.28 -6.00
C ILE A 458 -30.98 11.33 -5.51
N ALA A 459 -30.22 10.23 -5.63
CA ALA A 459 -28.83 10.17 -5.19
C ALA A 459 -27.87 11.04 -6.03
N MET A 460 -28.19 11.27 -7.31
CA MET A 460 -27.37 12.08 -8.22
C MET A 460 -27.67 13.58 -8.07
N MET A 461 -28.95 13.95 -7.89
CA MET A 461 -29.40 15.34 -7.72
C MET A 461 -29.09 15.91 -6.34
N THR A 462 -28.89 15.06 -5.33
CA THR A 462 -28.47 15.45 -3.97
C THR A 462 -26.95 15.54 -3.80
N ASP A 463 -26.17 15.29 -4.86
CA ASP A 463 -24.73 15.50 -4.85
C ASP A 463 -24.39 17.01 -4.91
N PRO A 464 -23.67 17.58 -3.92
CA PRO A 464 -23.38 19.01 -3.87
C PRO A 464 -22.66 19.55 -5.12
N TRP A 465 -21.73 18.77 -5.67
CA TRP A 465 -20.93 19.17 -6.83
C TRP A 465 -21.75 19.17 -8.11
N ASN A 466 -22.52 18.11 -8.36
CA ASN A 466 -23.46 18.07 -9.49
C ASN A 466 -24.51 19.18 -9.38
N PHE A 467 -25.04 19.42 -8.17
CA PHE A 467 -25.99 20.50 -7.93
C PHE A 467 -25.38 21.87 -8.23
N PHE A 468 -24.14 22.11 -7.78
CA PHE A 468 -23.41 23.32 -8.10
C PHE A 468 -23.21 23.47 -9.60
N TRP A 469 -22.78 22.42 -10.32
CA TRP A 469 -22.63 22.46 -11.77
C TRP A 469 -23.94 22.75 -12.50
N LEU A 470 -25.04 22.12 -12.09
CA LEU A 470 -26.37 22.36 -12.66
C LEU A 470 -26.79 23.83 -12.48
N ARG A 471 -26.65 24.38 -11.27
CA ARG A 471 -27.00 25.79 -11.00
C ARG A 471 -26.01 26.78 -11.62
N ALA A 472 -24.71 26.48 -11.61
CA ALA A 472 -23.67 27.39 -12.08
C ALA A 472 -23.60 27.44 -13.61
N LEU A 473 -23.76 26.33 -14.32
CA LEU A 473 -23.83 26.34 -15.79
C LEU A 473 -25.22 26.67 -16.33
N GLY A 474 -26.29 26.37 -15.58
CA GLY A 474 -27.65 26.59 -16.05
C GLY A 474 -28.01 25.71 -17.24
N VAL A 475 -27.81 24.39 -17.11
CA VAL A 475 -28.23 23.42 -18.13
C VAL A 475 -29.72 23.60 -18.43
N GLN A 476 -30.08 23.65 -19.71
CA GLN A 476 -31.46 23.80 -20.14
C GLN A 476 -32.19 22.47 -19.97
N LEU A 477 -33.27 22.51 -19.19
CA LEU A 477 -34.07 21.35 -18.85
C LEU A 477 -35.41 21.46 -19.56
N TYR A 478 -35.83 20.37 -20.19
CA TYR A 478 -37.07 20.29 -20.96
C TYR A 478 -38.06 19.39 -20.21
N LEU A 479 -39.23 19.94 -19.91
CA LEU A 479 -40.32 19.25 -19.22
C LEU A 479 -41.20 18.56 -20.27
N TYR A 480 -41.34 17.24 -20.18
CA TYR A 480 -42.15 16.43 -21.09
C TYR A 480 -43.34 15.81 -20.36
N LYS A 481 -44.51 15.84 -21.00
CA LYS A 481 -45.70 15.10 -20.62
C LYS A 481 -45.71 13.76 -21.35
N THR A 482 -45.78 12.65 -20.60
CA THR A 482 -46.00 11.32 -21.18
C THR A 482 -47.48 11.15 -21.54
N ARG A 483 -47.76 10.68 -22.77
CA ARG A 483 -49.12 10.37 -23.21
C ARG A 483 -49.41 8.90 -22.90
N SER A 484 -49.96 8.60 -21.73
CA SER A 484 -50.41 7.23 -21.41
C SER A 484 -51.57 6.85 -22.33
N GLY A 485 -51.29 5.97 -23.29
CA GLY A 485 -52.31 5.28 -24.07
C GLY A 485 -52.90 4.11 -23.28
N LEU A 486 -53.70 4.39 -22.25
CA LEU A 486 -54.84 3.57 -21.81
C LEU A 486 -55.56 4.26 -20.64
N ASP A 487 -56.86 4.47 -20.83
CA ASP A 487 -57.95 4.73 -19.87
C ASP A 487 -57.72 5.65 -18.65
N ASN A 488 -58.36 6.83 -18.73
CA ASN A 488 -59.20 7.50 -17.71
C ASN A 488 -58.92 7.28 -16.21
N SER A 489 -57.67 7.36 -15.77
CA SER A 489 -57.37 7.74 -14.38
C SER A 489 -56.21 8.73 -14.31
N PHE A 490 -56.38 9.71 -13.41
CA PHE A 490 -55.59 10.92 -13.25
C PHE A 490 -54.17 10.65 -12.72
N ASP A 491 -53.24 10.22 -13.57
CA ASP A 491 -51.82 10.20 -13.20
C ASP A 491 -50.98 10.72 -14.37
N PHE A 492 -50.83 12.04 -14.43
CA PHE A 492 -49.94 12.72 -15.36
C PHE A 492 -48.54 12.78 -14.75
N TYR A 493 -47.55 12.14 -15.38
CA TYR A 493 -46.15 12.26 -14.97
C TYR A 493 -45.41 13.20 -15.93
N ALA A 494 -44.84 14.27 -15.37
CA ALA A 494 -43.94 15.15 -16.08
C ALA A 494 -42.50 14.65 -15.90
N VAL A 495 -41.81 14.38 -17.01
CA VAL A 495 -40.41 13.91 -17.03
C VAL A 495 -39.54 15.07 -17.46
N ILE A 496 -38.50 15.41 -16.68
CA ILE A 496 -37.55 16.46 -17.06
C ILE A 496 -36.32 15.81 -17.67
N LEU A 497 -36.00 16.18 -18.91
CA LEU A 497 -34.85 15.67 -19.63
C LEU A 497 -33.92 16.83 -20.05
N PRO A 498 -32.59 16.64 -20.03
CA PRO A 498 -31.64 17.64 -20.52
C PRO A 498 -31.47 17.61 -22.04
N PHE A 499 -32.39 16.96 -22.77
CA PHE A 499 -32.33 16.78 -24.22
C PHE A 499 -33.47 17.52 -24.87
N ALA A 500 -33.18 18.23 -25.96
CA ALA A 500 -34.19 18.88 -26.76
C ALA A 500 -35.05 17.84 -27.50
N LYS A 501 -36.27 18.22 -27.93
CA LYS A 501 -37.24 17.28 -28.52
C LYS A 501 -36.70 16.51 -29.73
N ASN A 502 -35.81 17.13 -30.50
CA ASN A 502 -35.13 16.55 -31.67
C ASN A 502 -34.04 15.54 -31.32
N GLU A 503 -33.52 15.55 -30.08
CA GLU A 503 -32.46 14.64 -29.63
C GLU A 503 -33.00 13.47 -28.78
N ILE A 504 -34.27 13.52 -28.36
CA ILE A 504 -34.88 12.52 -27.49
C ILE A 504 -34.94 11.14 -28.14
N GLU A 505 -35.39 11.08 -29.38
CA GLU A 505 -35.58 9.81 -30.09
C GLU A 505 -34.23 9.12 -30.31
N GLU A 506 -33.19 9.90 -30.58
CA GLU A 506 -31.82 9.43 -30.77
C GLU A 506 -31.13 9.02 -29.44
N ARG A 507 -31.31 9.80 -28.37
CA ARG A 507 -30.59 9.61 -27.09
C ARG A 507 -31.29 8.65 -26.13
N THR A 508 -32.61 8.55 -26.19
CA THR A 508 -33.42 7.79 -25.21
C THR A 508 -34.20 6.63 -25.83
N GLY A 509 -34.34 6.59 -27.16
CA GLY A 509 -35.16 5.60 -27.85
C GLY A 509 -36.66 5.75 -27.61
N LEU A 510 -37.09 6.83 -26.94
CA LEU A 510 -38.50 7.18 -26.75
C LEU A 510 -38.99 7.94 -27.98
N SER A 511 -40.07 7.46 -28.59
CA SER A 511 -40.70 8.09 -29.73
C SER A 511 -41.15 9.52 -29.37
N SER A 512 -40.88 10.48 -30.25
CA SER A 512 -41.34 11.87 -30.13
C SER A 512 -42.89 12.01 -30.10
N ILE A 513 -43.61 10.91 -30.38
CA ILE A 513 -45.07 10.81 -30.37
C ILE A 513 -45.60 10.56 -28.94
N ASP A 514 -44.80 9.94 -28.07
CA ASP A 514 -45.19 9.55 -26.71
C ASP A 514 -44.91 10.64 -25.66
N LEU A 515 -44.11 11.65 -26.03
CA LEU A 515 -43.66 12.74 -25.17
C LEU A 515 -44.03 14.11 -25.75
N GLN A 516 -44.93 14.82 -25.08
CA GLN A 516 -45.29 16.20 -25.41
C GLN A 516 -44.44 17.17 -24.58
N LEU A 517 -43.58 17.97 -25.23
CA LEU A 517 -42.87 19.05 -24.55
C LEU A 517 -43.88 20.06 -23.98
N LEU A 518 -43.84 20.28 -22.66
CA LEU A 518 -44.67 21.22 -21.92
C LEU A 518 -44.00 22.57 -21.78
N ASP A 519 -42.73 22.57 -21.36
CA ASP A 519 -41.99 23.78 -21.05
C ASP A 519 -40.47 23.52 -21.10
N SER A 520 -39.68 24.58 -21.18
CA SER A 520 -38.23 24.52 -21.02
C SER A 520 -37.78 25.56 -20.01
N ALA A 521 -37.08 25.14 -18.97
CA ALA A 521 -36.59 26.02 -17.92
C ALA A 521 -35.08 25.83 -17.76
N SER A 522 -34.36 26.88 -17.42
CA SER A 522 -32.99 26.71 -16.94
C SER A 522 -33.04 25.97 -15.61
N SER A 523 -32.14 25.01 -15.42
CA SER A 523 -31.93 24.38 -14.10
C SER A 523 -31.65 25.37 -12.96
N ARG A 524 -31.30 26.63 -13.28
CA ARG A 524 -31.20 27.75 -12.34
C ARG A 524 -32.53 28.19 -11.72
N ASP A 525 -33.63 28.05 -12.45
CA ASP A 525 -34.91 28.64 -12.08
C ASP A 525 -35.91 27.59 -11.56
N VAL A 526 -35.59 26.30 -11.75
CA VAL A 526 -36.45 25.19 -11.31
C VAL A 526 -36.32 24.97 -9.79
N PRO A 527 -37.43 24.86 -9.05
CA PRO A 527 -37.42 24.56 -7.61
C PRO A 527 -36.80 23.18 -7.34
N MET A 528 -36.07 23.05 -6.23
CA MET A 528 -35.37 21.80 -5.88
C MET A 528 -36.33 20.61 -5.71
N SER A 529 -37.55 20.84 -5.22
CA SER A 529 -38.59 19.82 -5.12
C SER A 529 -38.98 19.23 -6.48
N VAL A 530 -38.91 20.02 -7.55
CA VAL A 530 -39.25 19.61 -8.91
C VAL A 530 -38.08 18.88 -9.58
N LEU A 531 -36.85 19.34 -9.34
CA LEU A 531 -35.63 18.64 -9.78
C LEU A 531 -35.46 17.24 -9.15
N LEU A 532 -35.91 17.08 -7.90
CA LEU A 532 -35.93 15.78 -7.20
C LEU A 532 -37.04 14.84 -7.70
N GLN A 533 -38.09 15.38 -8.34
CA GLN A 533 -39.19 14.58 -8.95
C GLN A 533 -38.83 14.05 -10.33
N SER A 534 -37.96 14.72 -11.08
CA SER A 534 -37.59 14.37 -12.45
C SER A 534 -36.74 13.10 -12.64
N GLY A 535 -36.76 12.23 -11.65
CA GLY A 535 -36.05 10.97 -11.65
C GLY A 535 -36.76 9.87 -12.41
#